data_AF-A0A945I8H7-F1
#
_entry.id   AF-A0A945I8H7-F1
#
_cell.length_a   1.000
_cell.length_b   1.000
_cell.length_c   1.000
_cell.angle_alpha   90.00
_cell.angle_beta   90.00
_cell.angle_gamma   90.00
#
_symmetry.space_group_name_H-M   'P 1'
#
loop_
_entity.id
_entity.type
_entity.pdbx_description
1 polymer ?
#
loop_
_entity_poly.entity_id
_entity_poly.type
_entity_poly.pdbx_seq_one_letter_code
_entity_poly.pdbx_strand_id
1 'polypeptide(L)'
;MHPAYSVIFFTAASGAGYGLLGLMGVLNAGGYLPSDKWFGLTGFFLALGLITFGLLASTFHLGHPERAWRALTQWRSSWLSREGVLAVLTYVPAGLFAIGW
;
A
#
# COMPACT_ATOMS: atom_id res chain seq x y z
N MET A 1 -11.91 25.31 2.26
CA MET A 1 -11.63 23.99 2.86
C MET A 1 -10.12 23.81 2.91
N HIS A 2 -9.53 23.53 4.09
CA HIS A 2 -8.10 23.24 4.22
C HIS A 2 -7.92 21.72 4.38
N PRO A 3 -7.51 20.99 3.34
CA PRO A 3 -7.32 19.54 3.43
C PRO A 3 -6.21 19.21 4.43
N ALA A 4 -6.42 18.17 5.23
CA ALA A 4 -5.40 17.69 6.15
C ALA A 4 -4.19 17.17 5.35
N TYR A 5 -2.98 17.64 5.68
CA TYR A 5 -1.75 17.20 5.02
C TYR A 5 -1.55 15.69 5.07
N SER A 6 -2.00 15.03 6.15
CA SER A 6 -1.98 13.58 6.31
C SER A 6 -2.79 12.86 5.22
N VAL A 7 -3.90 13.42 4.78
CA VAL A 7 -4.74 12.85 3.71
C VAL A 7 -4.06 13.02 2.35
N ILE A 8 -3.47 14.19 2.08
CA ILE A 8 -2.71 14.44 0.85
C ILE A 8 -1.54 13.45 0.74
N PHE A 9 -0.76 13.33 1.82
CA PHE A 9 0.36 12.41 1.87
C PHE A 9 -0.10 10.95 1.75
N PHE A 10 -1.17 10.55 2.45
CA PHE A 10 -1.77 9.22 2.31
C PHE A 10 -2.09 8.90 0.86
N THR A 11 -2.84 9.77 0.17
CA THR A 11 -3.25 9.51 -1.21
C THR A 11 -2.06 9.45 -2.16
N ALA A 12 -1.10 10.36 -2.05
CA ALA A 12 0.08 10.37 -2.91
C ALA A 12 0.99 9.15 -2.67
N ALA A 13 1.33 8.86 -1.41
CA ALA A 13 2.23 7.77 -1.05
C ALA A 13 1.61 6.39 -1.34
N SER A 14 0.36 6.15 -0.92
CA SER A 14 -0.30 4.88 -1.19
C SER A 14 -0.54 4.66 -2.68
N GLY A 15 -0.95 5.70 -3.43
CA GLY A 15 -1.09 5.63 -4.87
C GLY A 15 0.22 5.30 -5.58
N ALA A 16 1.32 5.96 -5.22
CA ALA A 16 2.64 5.67 -5.76
C ALA A 16 3.12 4.25 -5.40
N GLY A 17 2.91 3.80 -4.16
CA GLY A 17 3.34 2.49 -3.70
C GLY A 17 2.56 1.34 -4.36
N TYR A 18 1.23 1.39 -4.39
CA TYR A 18 0.41 0.39 -5.09
C TYR A 18 0.63 0.43 -6.61
N GLY A 19 0.78 1.62 -7.19
CA GLY A 19 1.09 1.80 -8.60
C GLY A 19 2.43 1.17 -8.98
N LEU A 20 3.48 1.42 -8.19
CA LEU A 20 4.79 0.81 -8.39
C LEU A 20 4.72 -0.72 -8.28
N LEU A 21 4.06 -1.26 -7.25
CA LEU A 21 3.91 -2.70 -7.06
C LEU A 21 3.16 -3.35 -8.24
N GLY A 22 2.09 -2.73 -8.71
CA GLY A 22 1.33 -3.18 -9.89
C GLY A 22 2.17 -3.16 -11.17
N LEU A 23 2.91 -2.07 -11.41
CA LEU A 23 3.82 -1.96 -12.56
C LEU A 23 4.93 -3.01 -12.51
N MET A 24 5.52 -3.25 -11.33
CA MET A 24 6.52 -4.31 -11.16
C MET A 24 5.94 -5.68 -11.52
N GLY A 25 4.72 -5.99 -11.07
CA GLY A 25 4.06 -7.24 -11.41
C GLY A 25 3.83 -7.41 -12.92
N VAL A 26 3.25 -6.40 -13.57
CA VAL A 26 2.94 -6.44 -15.00
C VAL A 26 4.21 -6.50 -15.85
N LEU A 27 5.21 -5.67 -15.57
CA LEU A 27 6.43 -5.60 -16.36
C LEU A 27 7.35 -6.81 -16.13
N ASN A 28 7.40 -7.36 -14.91
CA ASN A 28 8.13 -8.60 -14.63
C ASN A 28 7.48 -9.79 -15.36
N ALA A 29 6.15 -9.91 -15.32
CA ALA A 29 5.42 -10.95 -16.06
C ALA A 29 5.64 -10.86 -17.58
N GLY A 30 5.84 -9.65 -18.10
CA GLY A 30 6.18 -9.41 -19.51
C GLY A 30 7.66 -9.61 -19.86
N GLY A 31 8.54 -9.92 -18.89
CA GLY A 31 9.98 -10.07 -19.11
C GLY A 31 10.73 -8.77 -19.38
N TYR A 32 10.13 -7.62 -19.05
CA TYR A 32 10.70 -6.29 -19.32
C TYR A 32 11.59 -5.77 -18.19
N LEU A 33 11.60 -6.42 -17.03
CA LEU A 33 12.39 -6.00 -15.87
C LEU A 33 13.62 -6.92 -15.69
N PRO A 34 14.75 -6.36 -15.23
CA PRO A 34 15.92 -7.17 -14.88
C PRO A 34 15.58 -8.17 -13.77
N SER A 35 16.02 -9.42 -13.92
CA SER A 35 15.97 -10.45 -12.86
C SER A 35 16.99 -10.24 -11.74
N ASP A 36 17.63 -9.06 -11.70
CA ASP A 36 18.58 -8.71 -10.65
C ASP A 36 17.86 -8.56 -9.31
N LYS A 37 18.43 -9.18 -8.26
CA LYS A 37 17.83 -9.20 -6.92
C LYS A 37 17.84 -7.84 -6.25
N TRP A 38 18.84 -7.00 -6.53
CA TRP A 38 18.91 -5.65 -5.95
C TRP A 38 17.86 -4.73 -6.55
N PHE A 39 17.60 -4.86 -7.85
CA PHE A 39 16.50 -4.17 -8.52
C PHE A 39 15.16 -4.51 -7.87
N GLY A 40 14.87 -5.81 -7.70
CA GLY A 40 13.65 -6.28 -7.03
C GLY A 40 13.55 -5.78 -5.60
N LEU A 41 14.58 -6.03 -4.79
CA LEU A 41 14.62 -5.64 -3.37
C LEU A 41 14.36 -4.13 -3.20
N THR A 42 15.00 -3.29 -4.02
CA THR A 42 14.82 -1.83 -3.96
C THR A 42 13.39 -1.44 -4.34
N GLY A 43 12.84 -2.04 -5.39
CA GLY A 43 11.47 -1.80 -5.83
C GLY A 43 10.44 -2.19 -4.78
N PHE A 44 10.55 -3.41 -4.22
CA PHE A 44 9.65 -3.88 -3.16
C PHE A 44 9.78 -3.04 -1.88
N PHE A 45 11.00 -2.71 -1.47
CA PHE A 45 11.22 -1.88 -0.28
C PHE A 45 10.59 -0.49 -0.45
N LEU A 46 10.78 0.14 -1.62
CA LEU A 46 10.18 1.44 -1.91
C LEU A 46 8.65 1.36 -1.99
N ALA A 47 8.10 0.38 -2.70
CA ALA A 47 6.65 0.20 -2.86
C ALA A 47 5.96 -0.06 -1.51
N LEU A 48 6.44 -1.05 -0.75
CA LEU A 48 5.87 -1.41 0.55
C LEU A 48 6.09 -0.33 1.60
N GLY A 49 7.23 0.37 1.55
CA GLY A 49 7.50 1.54 2.39
C GLY A 49 6.47 2.65 2.15
N LEU A 50 6.25 3.03 0.88
CA LEU A 50 5.27 4.05 0.50
C LEU A 50 3.84 3.67 0.92
N ILE A 51 3.45 2.40 0.71
CA ILE A 51 2.14 1.90 1.17
C ILE A 51 2.05 1.99 2.70
N THR A 52 3.06 1.52 3.44
CA THR A 52 3.07 1.53 4.90
C THR A 52 2.93 2.94 5.44
N PHE A 53 3.78 3.87 4.98
CA PHE A 53 3.74 5.26 5.43
C PHE A 53 2.44 5.96 5.03
N GLY A 54 1.90 5.67 3.84
CA GLY A 54 0.60 6.17 3.42
C GLY A 54 -0.52 5.70 4.35
N LEU A 55 -0.62 4.39 4.60
CA LEU A 55 -1.65 3.82 5.48
C LEU A 55 -1.53 4.34 6.92
N LEU A 56 -0.32 4.47 7.45
CA LEU A 56 -0.11 5.09 8.76
C LEU A 56 -0.57 6.55 8.78
N ALA A 57 -0.26 7.33 7.73
CA ALA A 57 -0.70 8.72 7.63
C ALA A 57 -2.24 8.85 7.58
N SER A 58 -2.93 7.86 7.00
CA SER A 58 -4.40 7.82 7.02
C SER A 58 -4.98 7.76 8.44
N THR A 59 -4.22 7.34 9.46
CA THR A 59 -4.73 7.31 10.84
C THR A 59 -4.67 8.67 11.53
N PHE A 60 -3.76 9.56 11.11
CA PHE A 60 -3.51 10.83 11.81
C PHE A 60 -4.60 11.90 11.60
N HIS A 61 -5.51 11.72 10.66
CA HIS A 61 -6.68 12.61 10.52
C HIS A 61 -7.89 12.15 11.35
N LEU A 62 -7.80 10.99 12.00
CA LEU A 62 -8.87 10.48 12.86
C LEU A 62 -8.83 11.18 14.21
N GLY A 63 -10.01 11.43 14.80
CA GLY A 63 -10.09 11.99 16.16
C GLY A 63 -9.58 11.03 17.26
N HIS A 64 -9.62 9.72 17.00
CA HIS A 64 -9.17 8.65 17.91
C HIS A 64 -8.29 7.63 17.15
N PRO A 65 -7.03 7.96 16.83
CA PRO A 65 -6.14 7.10 16.03
C PRO A 65 -5.89 5.73 16.68
N GLU A 66 -5.94 5.63 18.01
CA GLU A 66 -5.82 4.37 18.75
C GLU A 66 -6.94 3.37 18.45
N ARG A 67 -8.06 3.85 17.88
CA ARG A 67 -9.21 3.04 17.47
C ARG A 67 -9.24 2.79 15.96
N ALA A 68 -8.20 3.17 15.21
CA ALA A 68 -8.14 3.02 13.76
C ALA A 68 -8.37 1.56 13.30
N TRP A 69 -7.91 0.58 14.09
CA TRP A 69 -8.12 -0.84 13.81
C TRP A 69 -9.61 -1.23 13.67
N ARG A 70 -10.51 -0.51 14.35
CA ARG A 70 -11.96 -0.76 14.25
C ARG A 70 -12.50 -0.50 12.85
N ALA A 71 -11.85 0.37 12.07
CA ALA A 71 -12.21 0.65 10.69
C ALA A 71 -12.13 -0.59 9.79
N LEU A 72 -11.37 -1.63 10.18
CA LEU A 72 -11.24 -2.88 9.43
C LEU A 72 -12.34 -3.91 9.74
N THR A 73 -13.13 -3.70 10.81
CA THR A 73 -14.08 -4.72 11.29
C THR A 73 -15.37 -4.78 10.48
N GLN A 74 -15.79 -3.66 9.87
CA GLN A 74 -17.06 -3.52 9.15
C GLN A 74 -16.94 -3.80 7.65
N TRP A 75 -16.05 -4.72 7.24
CA TRP A 75 -15.73 -4.98 5.84
C TRP A 75 -16.92 -5.49 5.00
N ARG A 76 -17.95 -6.07 5.65
CA ARG A 76 -19.16 -6.51 4.94
C ARG A 76 -20.07 -5.37 4.52
N SER A 77 -20.14 -4.29 5.30
CA SER A 77 -21.10 -3.19 5.11
C SER A 77 -20.46 -1.88 4.67
N SER A 78 -19.19 -1.65 4.99
CA SER A 78 -18.48 -0.40 4.71
C SER A 78 -17.52 -0.55 3.52
N TRP A 79 -17.71 0.29 2.50
CA TRP A 79 -16.80 0.39 1.35
C TRP A 79 -15.37 0.73 1.79
N LEU A 80 -15.22 1.76 2.63
CA LEU A 80 -13.92 2.17 3.18
C LEU A 80 -13.24 1.04 3.95
N SER A 81 -14.01 0.24 4.70
CA SER A 81 -13.47 -0.91 5.43
C SER A 81 -12.92 -1.98 4.49
N ARG A 82 -13.59 -2.23 3.35
CA ARG A 82 -13.09 -3.15 2.32
C ARG A 82 -11.79 -2.66 1.71
N GLU A 83 -11.71 -1.37 1.38
CA GLU A 83 -10.47 -0.77 0.86
C GLU A 83 -9.33 -0.94 1.86
N GLY A 84 -9.56 -0.63 3.14
CA GLY A 84 -8.55 -0.80 4.20
C GLY A 84 -8.12 -2.27 4.39
N VAL A 85 -9.07 -3.22 4.35
CA VAL A 85 -8.75 -4.65 4.44
C VAL A 85 -7.95 -5.12 3.23
N LEU A 86 -8.36 -4.77 2.00
CA LEU A 86 -7.65 -5.14 0.78
C LEU A 86 -6.25 -4.52 0.72
N ALA A 87 -6.12 -3.28 1.18
CA ALA A 87 -4.86 -2.58 1.29
C ALA A 87 -3.85 -3.34 2.15
N VAL A 88 -4.28 -3.84 3.32
CA VAL A 88 -3.44 -4.67 4.20
C VAL A 88 -3.20 -6.06 3.62
N LEU A 89 -4.22 -6.69 3.01
CA LEU A 89 -4.08 -8.02 2.43
C LEU A 89 -3.10 -8.06 1.24
N THR A 90 -2.87 -6.94 0.56
CA THR A 90 -1.93 -6.84 -0.57
C THR A 90 -0.49 -7.17 -0.18
N TYR A 91 -0.12 -7.04 1.10
CA TYR A 91 1.21 -7.42 1.58
C TYR A 91 1.50 -8.92 1.39
N VAL A 92 0.46 -9.77 1.38
CA VAL A 92 0.61 -11.22 1.19
C VAL A 92 1.11 -11.56 -0.22
N PRO A 93 0.37 -11.24 -1.31
CA PRO A 93 0.87 -11.48 -2.66
C PRO A 93 2.14 -10.66 -2.98
N ALA A 94 2.29 -9.46 -2.40
CA ALA A 94 3.52 -8.67 -2.57
C ALA A 94 4.75 -9.38 -1.99
N GLY A 95 4.62 -9.96 -0.79
CA GLY A 95 5.69 -10.72 -0.14
C GLY A 95 6.01 -12.02 -0.90
N LEU A 96 4.99 -12.74 -1.38
CA LEU A 96 5.18 -13.91 -2.23
C LEU A 96 5.88 -13.55 -3.54
N PHE A 97 5.50 -12.42 -4.15
CA PHE A 97 6.14 -11.93 -5.36
C PHE A 97 7.60 -11.53 -5.10
N ALA A 98 7.90 -10.90 -3.96
CA ALA A 98 9.27 -10.55 -3.57
C ALA A 98 10.16 -11.78 -3.30
N ILE A 99 9.60 -12.87 -2.77
CA ILE A 99 10.32 -14.13 -2.58
C ILE A 99 10.64 -14.79 -3.92
N GLY A 100 9.74 -14.66 -4.90
CA GLY A 100 9.89 -15.22 -6.24
C GLY A 100 10.61 -14.34 -7.26
N TRP A 101 11.06 -13.15 -6.86
CA TRP A 101 11.81 -12.22 -7.71
C TRP A 101 13.23 -12.72 -7.99
#